data_AF-A0A9Q4GX29-F1
#
_entry.id   AF-A0A9Q4GX29-F1
#
_cell.length_a   1.000
_cell.length_b   1.000
_cell.length_c   1.000
_cell.angle_alpha   90.00
_cell.angle_beta   90.00
_cell.angle_gamma   90.00
#
_symmetry.space_group_name_H-M   'P 1'
#
loop_
_entity.id
_entity.type
_entity.pdbx_description
1 polymer ?
#
loop_
_entity_poly.entity_id
_entity_poly.type
_entity_poly.pdbx_seq_one_letter_code
_entity_poly.pdbx_strand_id
1 'polypeptide(L)'
;MSTTEAVWNRALDFDALPEATSPGDIALRDVLTFHGAVQNGGLVNAIEMHLDDDEFPLQRVITGYEYLGLDDAAETITEARVRFVTVDDDEEALEALELEVDPMYEVEDEDLSQALEGRLQKDPEDFDPAR
;
A
#
# COMPACT_ATOMS: atom_id res chain seq x y z
N MET A 1 5.62 23.21 -4.98
CA MET A 1 5.01 21.89 -4.75
C MET A 1 4.41 21.45 -6.06
N SER A 2 4.83 20.29 -6.57
CA SER A 2 4.20 19.67 -7.75
C SER A 2 2.82 19.13 -7.36
N THR A 3 1.97 18.85 -8.36
CA THR A 3 0.67 18.20 -8.11
C THR A 3 0.86 16.84 -7.43
N THR A 4 1.85 16.04 -7.88
CA THR A 4 2.22 14.76 -7.26
C THR A 4 2.54 14.93 -5.78
N GLU A 5 3.41 15.88 -5.42
CA GLU A 5 3.76 16.16 -4.02
C GLU A 5 2.54 16.59 -3.19
N ALA A 6 1.63 17.39 -3.77
CA ALA A 6 0.43 17.84 -3.07
C ALA A 6 -0.55 16.69 -2.79
N VAL A 7 -0.75 15.79 -3.77
CA VAL A 7 -1.61 14.61 -3.61
C VAL A 7 -0.99 13.61 -2.64
N TRP A 8 0.32 13.36 -2.74
CA TRP A 8 1.06 12.51 -1.80
C TRP A 8 0.94 13.00 -0.36
N ASN A 9 1.24 14.28 -0.11
CA ASN A 9 1.17 14.86 1.23
C ASN A 9 -0.26 14.80 1.80
N ARG A 10 -1.29 14.97 0.96
CA ARG A 10 -2.68 14.83 1.38
C ARG A 10 -3.02 13.39 1.76
N ALA A 11 -2.54 12.41 1.02
CA ALA A 11 -2.77 11.00 1.33
C ALA A 11 -2.15 10.58 2.67
N LEU A 12 -1.05 11.23 3.08
CA LEU A 12 -0.41 11.04 4.39
C LEU A 12 -1.02 11.88 5.52
N ASP A 13 -1.95 12.77 5.23
CA ASP A 13 -2.58 13.64 6.22
C ASP A 13 -3.86 13.02 6.78
N PHE A 14 -3.67 12.11 7.74
CA PHE A 14 -4.76 11.39 8.42
C PHE A 14 -5.70 12.32 9.20
N ASP A 15 -5.22 13.51 9.59
CA ASP A 15 -5.98 14.51 10.35
C ASP A 15 -6.76 15.47 9.45
N ALA A 16 -6.33 15.68 8.19
CA ALA A 16 -6.89 16.72 7.33
C ALA A 16 -8.16 16.37 6.56
N LEU A 17 -8.70 15.14 6.64
CA LEU A 17 -10.13 14.78 6.41
C LEU A 17 -10.32 13.24 6.35
N PRO A 18 -11.46 12.70 6.83
CA PRO A 18 -11.89 11.31 6.59
C PRO A 18 -12.61 11.10 5.24
N GLU A 19 -12.55 12.04 4.30
CA GLU A 19 -13.25 11.96 3.01
C GLU A 19 -12.29 12.12 1.83
N ALA A 20 -11.27 11.26 1.74
CA ALA A 20 -10.77 10.92 0.40
C ALA A 20 -11.97 10.34 -0.36
N THR A 21 -12.63 11.14 -1.19
CA THR A 21 -13.83 10.69 -1.93
C THR A 21 -13.47 10.15 -3.30
N SER A 22 -12.38 10.66 -3.86
CA SER A 22 -11.95 10.30 -5.20
C SER A 22 -11.22 8.96 -5.19
N PRO A 23 -11.49 8.06 -6.15
CA PRO A 23 -10.93 6.71 -6.18
C PRO A 23 -9.39 6.68 -6.10
N GLY A 24 -8.71 7.62 -6.75
CA GLY A 24 -7.25 7.71 -6.74
C GLY A 24 -6.67 8.12 -5.38
N ASP A 25 -7.33 9.03 -4.64
CA ASP A 25 -6.90 9.40 -3.29
C ASP A 25 -7.06 8.24 -2.30
N ILE A 26 -8.16 7.47 -2.43
CA ILE A 26 -8.39 6.28 -1.60
C ILE A 26 -7.30 5.24 -1.88
N ALA A 27 -7.08 4.90 -3.15
CA ALA A 27 -6.07 3.92 -3.56
C ALA A 27 -4.67 4.32 -3.09
N LEU A 28 -4.28 5.59 -3.28
CA LEU A 28 -2.98 6.07 -2.84
C LEU A 28 -2.84 6.02 -1.31
N ARG A 29 -3.87 6.43 -0.56
CA ARG A 29 -3.83 6.38 0.92
C ARG A 29 -3.65 4.96 1.43
N ASP A 30 -4.36 3.99 0.86
CA ASP A 30 -4.22 2.57 1.23
C ASP A 30 -2.81 2.05 0.97
N VAL A 31 -2.27 2.33 -0.22
CA VAL A 31 -0.93 1.94 -0.63
C VAL A 31 0.13 2.57 0.27
N LEU A 32 0.05 3.88 0.55
CA LEU A 32 1.04 4.56 1.39
C LEU A 32 0.97 4.12 2.85
N THR A 33 -0.22 3.82 3.37
CA THR A 33 -0.38 3.30 4.73
C THR A 33 0.29 1.93 4.85
N PHE A 34 0.02 1.02 3.90
CA PHE A 34 0.64 -0.30 3.88
C PHE A 34 2.15 -0.23 3.63
N HIS A 35 2.60 0.55 2.65
CA HIS A 35 4.03 0.74 2.37
C HIS A 35 4.77 1.25 3.61
N GLY A 36 4.19 2.20 4.33
CA GLY A 36 4.73 2.66 5.61
C GLY A 36 4.85 1.54 6.65
N ALA A 37 3.87 0.64 6.75
CA ALA A 37 3.96 -0.53 7.63
C ALA A 37 5.10 -1.48 7.20
N VAL A 38 5.26 -1.72 5.89
CA VAL A 38 6.36 -2.53 5.35
C VAL A 38 7.72 -1.92 5.68
N GLN A 39 7.90 -0.62 5.47
CA GLN A 39 9.15 0.08 5.75
C GLN A 39 9.54 0.06 7.24
N ASN A 40 8.56 -0.01 8.14
CA ASN A 40 8.82 -0.02 9.59
C ASN A 40 8.98 -1.43 10.19
N GLY A 41 8.39 -2.45 9.58
CA GLY A 41 8.31 -3.79 10.20
C GLY A 41 8.41 -4.98 9.25
N GLY A 42 8.58 -4.77 7.94
CA GLY A 42 8.60 -5.86 6.96
C GLY A 42 7.22 -6.18 6.37
N LEU A 43 7.21 -6.99 5.32
CA LEU A 43 6.01 -7.36 4.56
C LEU A 43 5.08 -8.24 5.41
N VAL A 44 5.63 -9.20 6.15
CA VAL A 44 4.84 -10.08 7.02
C VAL A 44 4.11 -9.29 8.10
N ASN A 45 4.81 -8.38 8.81
CA ASN A 45 4.20 -7.50 9.80
C ASN A 45 3.11 -6.61 9.18
N ALA A 46 3.34 -6.04 8.00
CA ALA A 46 2.32 -5.24 7.31
C ALA A 46 1.08 -6.07 6.95
N ILE A 47 1.26 -7.31 6.50
CA ILE A 47 0.15 -8.22 6.22
C ILE A 47 -0.64 -8.51 7.50
N GLU A 48 0.02 -8.84 8.60
CA GLU A 48 -0.63 -9.09 9.89
C GLU A 48 -1.48 -7.89 10.33
N MET A 49 -0.88 -6.70 10.31
CA MET A 49 -1.56 -5.46 10.72
C MET A 49 -2.83 -5.19 9.91
N HIS A 50 -2.79 -5.46 8.59
CA HIS A 50 -3.87 -5.11 7.66
C HIS A 50 -4.88 -6.25 7.40
N LEU A 51 -4.62 -7.47 7.86
CA LEU A 51 -5.48 -8.64 7.58
C LEU A 51 -6.87 -8.48 8.20
N ASP A 52 -6.93 -7.95 9.42
CA ASP A 52 -8.14 -7.71 10.21
C ASP A 52 -8.41 -6.21 10.45
N ASP A 53 -7.76 -5.33 9.69
CA ASP A 53 -7.95 -3.88 9.79
C ASP A 53 -9.24 -3.44 9.07
N ASP A 54 -10.18 -2.84 9.82
CA ASP A 54 -11.43 -2.31 9.28
C ASP A 54 -11.24 -0.99 8.49
N GLU A 55 -10.25 -0.18 8.86
CA GLU A 55 -9.97 1.11 8.23
C GLU A 55 -9.16 0.92 6.96
N PHE A 56 -8.15 0.06 6.94
CA PHE A 56 -7.26 -0.21 5.81
C PHE A 56 -7.15 -1.72 5.51
N PRO A 57 -8.24 -2.41 5.16
CA PRO A 57 -8.19 -3.86 4.96
C PRO A 57 -7.25 -4.23 3.81
N LEU A 58 -6.49 -5.32 3.98
CA LEU A 58 -5.47 -5.77 3.03
C LEU A 58 -5.98 -5.93 1.57
N GLN A 59 -7.25 -6.30 1.39
CA GLN A 59 -7.84 -6.37 0.04
C GLN A 59 -7.90 -5.00 -0.66
N ARG A 60 -8.13 -3.93 0.10
CA ARG A 60 -8.17 -2.55 -0.42
C ARG A 60 -6.76 -2.08 -0.80
N VAL A 61 -5.76 -2.43 0.00
CA VAL A 61 -4.34 -2.24 -0.31
C VAL A 61 -3.97 -2.91 -1.64
N ILE A 62 -4.26 -4.20 -1.82
CA ILE A 62 -3.97 -4.95 -3.06
C ILE A 62 -4.64 -4.25 -4.26
N THR A 63 -5.92 -3.90 -4.13
CA THR A 63 -6.66 -3.18 -5.17
C THR A 63 -6.03 -1.80 -5.46
N GLY A 64 -5.46 -1.15 -4.45
CA GLY A 64 -4.74 0.13 -4.59
C GLY A 64 -3.44 -0.01 -5.40
N TYR A 65 -2.66 -1.07 -5.18
CA TYR A 65 -1.47 -1.37 -5.99
C TYR A 65 -1.85 -1.65 -7.46
N GLU A 66 -2.85 -2.50 -7.71
CA GLU A 66 -3.40 -2.74 -9.06
C GLU A 66 -3.89 -1.44 -9.69
N TYR A 67 -4.57 -0.59 -8.91
CA TYR A 67 -5.03 0.72 -9.35
C TYR A 67 -3.86 1.60 -9.78
N LEU A 68 -2.74 1.61 -9.06
CA LEU A 68 -1.55 2.38 -9.45
C LEU A 68 -0.76 1.74 -10.61
N GLY A 69 -1.17 0.56 -11.09
CA GLY A 69 -0.47 -0.17 -12.15
C GLY A 69 0.77 -0.92 -11.66
N LEU A 70 0.81 -1.23 -10.36
CA LEU A 70 1.86 -1.99 -9.69
C LEU A 70 1.38 -3.43 -9.46
N ASP A 71 0.95 -4.09 -10.54
CA ASP A 71 0.33 -5.42 -10.51
C ASP A 71 1.27 -6.49 -9.92
N ASP A 72 2.57 -6.41 -10.22
CA ASP A 72 3.58 -7.35 -9.69
C ASP A 72 3.72 -7.23 -8.16
N ALA A 73 3.58 -6.02 -7.61
CA ALA A 73 3.57 -5.79 -6.16
C ALA A 73 2.27 -6.33 -5.53
N ALA A 74 1.13 -6.12 -6.19
CA ALA A 74 -0.15 -6.67 -5.76
C ALA A 74 -0.13 -8.21 -5.73
N GLU A 75 0.47 -8.85 -6.73
CA GLU A 75 0.67 -10.30 -6.77
C GLU A 75 1.59 -10.77 -5.63
N THR A 76 2.73 -10.10 -5.43
CA THR A 76 3.66 -10.39 -4.32
C THR A 76 2.97 -10.32 -2.95
N ILE A 77 2.20 -9.26 -2.69
CA ILE A 77 1.44 -9.09 -1.44
C ILE A 77 0.38 -10.21 -1.29
N THR A 78 -0.29 -10.57 -2.39
CA THR A 78 -1.29 -11.64 -2.40
C THR A 78 -0.67 -13.00 -2.09
N GLU A 79 0.48 -13.33 -2.68
CA GLU A 79 1.20 -14.56 -2.40
C GLU A 79 1.71 -14.61 -0.96
N ALA A 80 2.31 -13.52 -0.49
CA ALA A 80 2.79 -13.39 0.88
C ALA A 80 1.66 -13.58 1.88
N ARG A 81 0.48 -12.99 1.62
CA ARG A 81 -0.74 -13.20 2.43
C ARG A 81 -1.12 -14.68 2.48
N VAL A 82 -1.12 -15.37 1.34
CA VAL A 82 -1.45 -16.81 1.29
C VAL A 82 -0.48 -17.62 2.14
N ARG A 83 0.82 -17.31 2.09
CA ARG A 83 1.81 -17.99 2.93
C ARG A 83 1.59 -17.68 4.40
N PHE A 84 1.39 -16.42 4.77
CA PHE A 84 1.12 -15.97 6.14
C PHE A 84 -0.06 -16.72 6.77
N VAL A 85 -1.22 -16.78 6.11
CA VAL A 85 -2.41 -17.45 6.68
C VAL A 85 -2.31 -18.97 6.72
N THR A 86 -1.29 -19.56 6.09
CA THR A 86 -1.03 -21.01 6.12
C THR A 86 0.00 -21.42 7.16
N VAL A 87 0.76 -20.45 7.68
CA VAL A 87 1.68 -20.68 8.80
C VAL A 87 0.83 -20.71 10.07
N ASP A 88 0.99 -21.75 10.89
CA ASP A 88 0.40 -21.79 12.22
C ASP A 88 0.99 -20.62 13.06
N ASP A 89 0.30 -20.17 14.10
CA ASP A 89 0.69 -19.07 15.00
C ASP A 89 1.89 -19.45 15.91
N ASP A 90 2.93 -19.99 15.28
CA ASP A 90 4.20 -20.45 15.85
C ASP A 90 5.29 -19.44 15.52
N GLU A 91 5.93 -18.92 16.57
CA GLU A 91 6.92 -17.84 16.49
C GLU A 91 8.11 -18.22 15.59
N GLU A 92 8.63 -19.45 15.68
CA GLU A 92 9.75 -19.90 14.85
C GLU A 92 9.37 -20.00 13.36
N ALA A 93 8.13 -20.40 13.07
CA ALA A 93 7.62 -20.45 11.70
C ALA A 93 7.38 -19.05 11.11
N LEU A 94 6.91 -18.10 11.92
CA LEU A 94 6.74 -16.69 11.50
C LEU A 94 8.10 -16.01 11.24
N GLU A 95 9.09 -16.20 12.12
CA GLU A 95 10.46 -15.69 11.90
C GLU A 95 11.07 -16.25 10.60
N ALA A 96 10.85 -17.54 10.32
CA ALA A 96 11.32 -18.15 9.08
C ALA A 96 10.61 -17.58 7.84
N LEU A 97 9.32 -17.27 7.97
CA LEU A 97 8.53 -16.66 6.90
C LEU A 97 9.01 -15.24 6.61
N GLU A 98 9.24 -14.41 7.63
CA GLU A 98 9.79 -13.05 7.49
C GLU A 98 11.08 -13.03 6.66
N LEU A 99 12.02 -13.92 6.99
CA LEU A 99 13.30 -14.02 6.27
C LEU A 99 13.16 -14.40 4.79
N GLU A 100 12.10 -15.12 4.43
CA GLU A 100 11.82 -15.53 3.04
C GLU A 100 11.03 -14.45 2.28
N VAL A 101 10.01 -13.90 2.93
CA VAL A 101 8.96 -13.11 2.28
C VAL A 101 9.24 -11.63 2.29
N ASP A 102 9.82 -11.07 3.36
CA ASP A 102 10.09 -9.64 3.44
C ASP A 102 10.99 -9.14 2.29
N PRO A 103 12.07 -9.85 1.90
CA PRO A 103 12.90 -9.43 0.78
C PRO A 103 12.21 -9.48 -0.60
N MET A 104 11.04 -10.12 -0.71
CA MET A 104 10.28 -10.14 -1.97
C MET A 104 9.59 -8.80 -2.24
N TYR A 105 9.41 -7.96 -1.21
CA TYR A 105 8.89 -6.62 -1.38
C TYR A 105 10.00 -5.67 -1.82
N GLU A 106 10.04 -5.36 -3.12
CA GLU A 106 11.08 -4.51 -3.73
C GLU A 106 10.58 -3.09 -4.06
N VAL A 107 9.36 -2.73 -3.66
CA VAL A 107 8.78 -1.42 -3.97
C VAL A 107 9.40 -0.35 -3.08
N GLU A 108 9.88 0.73 -3.70
CA GLU A 108 10.44 1.90 -3.03
C GLU A 108 9.50 3.12 -3.15
N ASP A 109 9.74 4.16 -2.35
CA ASP A 109 8.98 5.43 -2.40
C ASP A 109 8.99 6.05 -3.81
N GLU A 110 10.11 5.94 -4.53
CA GLU A 110 10.23 6.44 -5.90
C GLU A 110 9.31 5.71 -6.88
N ASP A 111 9.10 4.41 -6.72
CA ASP A 111 8.21 3.62 -7.58
C ASP A 111 6.75 4.07 -7.40
N LEU A 112 6.34 4.27 -6.14
CA LEU A 112 5.02 4.77 -5.79
C LEU A 112 4.80 6.19 -6.32
N SER A 113 5.82 7.05 -6.19
CA SER A 113 5.78 8.43 -6.68
C SER A 113 5.66 8.48 -8.20
N GLN A 114 6.42 7.63 -8.91
CA GLN A 114 6.34 7.50 -10.37
C GLN A 114 4.99 6.95 -10.83
N ALA A 115 4.45 5.95 -10.13
CA ALA A 115 3.13 5.39 -10.42
C ALA A 115 2.01 6.43 -10.23
N LEU A 116 2.07 7.21 -9.15
CA LEU A 116 1.17 8.33 -8.90
C LEU A 116 1.26 9.39 -10.01
N GLU A 117 2.47 9.79 -10.41
CA GLU A 117 2.66 10.74 -11.50
C GLU A 117 2.06 10.21 -12.81
N GLY A 118 2.30 8.94 -13.14
CA GLY A 118 1.71 8.29 -14.32
C GLY A 118 0.18 8.31 -14.29
N ARG A 119 -0.44 8.04 -13.14
CA ARG A 119 -1.90 8.10 -12.98
C ARG A 119 -2.44 9.52 -13.07
N LEU A 120 -1.80 10.50 -12.44
CA LEU A 120 -2.20 11.91 -12.54
C LEU A 120 -2.09 12.46 -13.97
N GLN A 121 -1.15 11.97 -14.77
CA GLN A 121 -1.05 12.35 -16.19
C GLN A 121 -2.13 11.74 -17.06
N LYS A 122 -2.55 10.51 -16.73
CA LYS A 122 -3.51 9.75 -17.53
C LYS A 122 -4.96 10.09 -17.19
N ASP A 123 -5.28 10.09 -15.89
CA ASP A 123 -6.63 10.19 -15.34
C ASP A 123 -6.64 11.20 -14.15
N PRO A 124 -6.30 12.49 -14.37
CA PRO A 124 -6.22 13.48 -13.29
C PRO A 124 -7.54 13.69 -12.53
N GLU A 125 -8.68 13.43 -13.16
CA GLU A 125 -10.01 13.55 -12.56
C GLU A 125 -10.31 12.52 -11.47
N ASP A 126 -9.51 11.45 -11.37
CA ASP A 126 -9.66 10.44 -10.33
C ASP A 126 -9.04 10.87 -8.99
N PHE A 127 -8.45 12.06 -8.93
CA PHE A 127 -7.86 12.64 -7.74
C PHE A 127 -8.51 13.97 -7.41
N ASP A 128 -8.63 14.27 -6.12
CA ASP A 128 -9.09 15.58 -5.68
C ASP A 128 -8.09 16.66 -6.14
N PRO A 129 -8.57 17.84 -6.57
CA PRO A 129 -7.71 18.92 -7.01
C PRO A 129 -6.66 19.26 -5.94
N ALA A 130 -5.40 19.42 -6.37
CA ALA A 130 -4.36 19.98 -5.51
C ALA A 130 -4.78 21.39 -5.08
N ARG A 131 -4.92 21.62 -3.77
CA ARG A 131 -5.31 22.91 -3.17
C ARG A 131 -4.09 23.78 -2.89
#